data_AF-A0A0G0GFR6-F1
#
_entry.id   AF-A0A0G0GFR6-F1
#
_cell.length_a   1.000
_cell.length_b   1.000
_cell.length_c   1.000
_cell.angle_alpha   90.00
_cell.angle_beta   90.00
_cell.angle_gamma   90.00
#
_symmetry.space_group_name_H-M   'P 1'
#
loop_
_entity.id
_entity.type
_entity.pdbx_description
1 polymer ?
#
loop_
_entity_poly.entity_id
_entity_poly.type
_entity_poly.pdbx_seq_one_letter_code
_entity_poly.pdbx_strand_id
1 'polypeptide(L)' 'MENKCKKCGSENIIMVEYDGMHPDHYDGVSEIECLKCKTRFGRWSGKELAEGEFEKVGGKEKKK' A
#
# COMPACT_ATOMS: atom_id res chain seq x y z
N MET A 1 -8.08 -12.94 -0.51
CA MET A 1 -6.86 -12.12 -0.37
C MET A 1 -5.73 -12.91 -1.00
N GLU A 2 -5.20 -12.44 -2.11
CA GLU A 2 -3.99 -13.03 -2.70
C GLU A 2 -2.80 -12.51 -1.89
N ASN A 3 -2.18 -13.37 -1.08
CA ASN A 3 -0.99 -13.04 -0.30
C ASN A 3 0.27 -12.99 -1.18
N LYS A 4 0.15 -12.44 -2.39
CA LYS A 4 1.20 -12.42 -3.40
C LYS A 4 1.31 -11.04 -4.03
N CYS A 5 2.53 -10.64 -4.35
CA CYS A 5 2.78 -9.44 -5.13
C CYS A 5 2.21 -9.59 -6.53
N LYS A 6 1.35 -8.65 -6.95
CA LYS A 6 0.75 -8.65 -8.30
C LYS A 6 1.76 -8.44 -9.42
N LYS A 7 2.92 -7.84 -9.12
CA LYS A 7 3.97 -7.53 -10.12
C LYS A 7 4.91 -8.70 -10.38
N CYS A 8 5.39 -9.36 -9.33
CA CYS A 8 6.41 -10.41 -9.43
C CYS A 8 5.94 -11.80 -8.97
N GLY A 9 4.70 -11.93 -8.49
CA GLY A 9 4.12 -13.18 -8.00
C GLY A 9 4.71 -13.70 -6.67
N SER A 10 5.58 -12.93 -6.01
CA SER A 10 6.22 -13.35 -4.76
C SER A 10 5.26 -13.29 -3.59
N GLU A 11 5.34 -14.30 -2.71
CA GLU A 11 4.57 -14.35 -1.45
C GLU A 11 5.23 -13.52 -0.33
N ASN A 12 6.40 -12.92 -0.61
CA ASN A 12 7.14 -12.10 0.32
C ASN A 12 6.63 -10.64 0.29
N ILE A 13 5.43 -10.45 0.85
CA ILE A 13 4.79 -9.15 1.03
C ILE A 13 4.63 -8.84 2.51
N ILE A 14 4.84 -7.59 2.87
CA ILE A 14 4.59 -7.05 4.21
C ILE A 14 3.48 -6.04 4.15
N MET A 15 2.84 -5.84 5.29
CA MET A 15 1.79 -4.87 5.49
C MET A 15 2.39 -3.68 6.24
N VAL A 16 2.35 -2.51 5.60
CA VAL A 16 2.94 -1.28 6.12
C VAL A 16 1.81 -0.45 6.73
N GLU A 17 1.96 -0.13 8.01
CA GLU A 17 1.11 0.82 8.72
C GLU A 17 1.84 2.17 8.76
N TYR A 18 1.12 3.26 8.47
CA TYR A 18 1.71 4.58 8.60
C TYR A 18 1.85 4.98 10.06
N ASP A 19 2.78 5.89 10.33
CA ASP A 19 2.91 6.51 11.65
C ASP A 19 1.60 7.16 12.12
N GLY A 20 1.31 7.11 13.41
CA GLY A 20 0.08 7.65 14.00
C GLY A 20 -0.13 9.15 13.76
N MET A 21 0.94 9.91 13.47
CA MET A 21 0.85 11.32 13.12
C MET A 21 0.64 11.58 11.61
N HIS A 22 0.60 10.54 10.78
CA HIS A 22 0.40 10.71 9.34
C HIS A 22 -1.03 11.21 9.07
N PRO A 23 -1.23 12.23 8.20
CA PRO A 23 -2.57 12.77 7.92
C PRO A 23 -3.51 11.74 7.26
N ASP A 24 -2.92 10.72 6.62
CA ASP A 24 -3.63 9.57 6.07
C ASP A 24 -3.48 8.30 6.93
N HIS A 25 -3.01 8.42 8.18
CA HIS A 25 -3.03 7.32 9.14
C HIS A 25 -4.49 6.95 9.46
N TYR A 26 -4.72 5.66 9.56
CA TYR A 26 -5.95 5.11 10.11
C TYR A 26 -5.60 3.83 10.86
N ASP A 27 -6.56 3.35 11.65
CA ASP A 27 -6.39 2.14 12.47
C ASP A 27 -6.09 0.90 11.59
N GLY A 28 -4.81 0.58 11.45
CA GLY A 28 -4.29 -0.60 10.75
C GLY A 28 -3.45 -0.33 9.50
N VAL A 29 -3.12 -1.44 8.84
CA VAL A 29 -2.28 -1.52 7.62
C VAL A 29 -2.69 -0.54 6.54
N SER A 30 -1.88 0.44 6.19
CA SER A 30 -2.20 1.42 5.15
C SER A 30 -1.82 0.96 3.74
N GLU A 31 -0.74 0.21 3.61
CA GLU A 31 -0.19 -0.25 2.34
C GLU A 31 0.37 -1.67 2.42
N ILE A 32 0.70 -2.24 1.27
CA ILE A 32 1.31 -3.56 1.12
C ILE A 32 2.59 -3.40 0.32
N GLU A 33 3.73 -3.74 0.89
CA GLU A 33 5.03 -3.69 0.20
C GLU A 33 5.54 -5.09 -0.10
N CYS A 34 6.01 -5.33 -1.33
CA CYS A 34 6.71 -6.56 -1.67
C CYS A 34 8.22 -6.44 -1.39
N LEU A 35 8.75 -7.25 -0.47
CA LEU A 35 10.18 -7.26 -0.15
C LEU A 35 11.08 -7.80 -1.28
N LYS A 36 10.50 -8.49 -2.27
CA LYS A 36 11.25 -9.03 -3.41
C LYS A 36 11.49 -7.98 -4.51
N CYS A 37 10.44 -7.32 -4.99
CA CYS A 37 10.51 -6.33 -6.06
C CYS A 37 10.37 -4.88 -5.58
N LYS A 38 10.29 -4.67 -4.25
CA LYS A 38 10.13 -3.37 -3.57
C LYS A 38 8.95 -2.55 -4.08
N THR A 39 7.92 -3.22 -4.58
CA THR A 39 6.72 -2.55 -5.10
C THR A 39 5.73 -2.37 -3.97
N ARG A 40 5.22 -1.15 -3.84
CA ARG A 40 4.19 -0.78 -2.86
C ARG A 40 2.82 -0.76 -3.54
N PHE A 41 1.82 -1.25 -2.83
CA PHE A 41 0.44 -1.29 -3.25
C PHE A 41 -0.45 -0.69 -2.18
N GLY A 42 -1.38 0.14 -2.60
CA GLY A 42 -2.41 0.64 -1.73
C GLY A 42 -3.31 -0.49 -1.25
N ARG A 43 -3.56 -0.59 0.06
CA ARG A 43 -4.47 -1.62 0.61
C ARG A 43 -5.91 -1.42 0.13
N TRP A 44 -6.34 -0.16 -0.03
CA TRP A 44 -7.73 0.19 -0.34
C TRP A 44 -7.95 0.33 -1.84
N SER A 45 -7.09 1.08 -2.51
CA SER A 45 -7.15 1.31 -3.95
C SER A 45 -6.66 0.09 -4.75
N GLY A 46 -5.80 -0.73 -4.15
CA GLY A 46 -5.14 -1.85 -4.83
C GLY A 46 -4.18 -1.40 -5.94
N LYS A 47 -3.86 -0.10 -6.01
CA LYS A 47 -2.99 0.51 -7.02
C LYS A 47 -1.53 0.39 -6.63
N GLU A 48 -0.66 0.27 -7.63
CA GLU A 48 0.78 0.41 -7.43
C GLU A 48 1.09 1.86 -7.04
N LEU A 49 1.80 2.05 -5.93
CA LEU A 49 2.22 3.35 -5.42
C LEU A 49 3.66 3.59 -5.84
N ALA A 50 3.93 4.77 -6.40
CA ALA A 50 5.29 5.18 -6.73
C ALA A 50 6.09 5.55 -5.47
N GLU A 51 7.40 5.71 -5.63
CA GLU A 51 8.27 6.20 -4.56
C GLU A 51 7.83 7.60 -4.11
N GLY A 52 7.55 7.77 -2.82
CA GLY A 52 7.02 9.01 -2.25
C GLY A 52 5.50 9.20 -2.41
N GLU A 53 4.80 8.30 -3.10
CA GLU A 53 3.35 8.23 -3.01
C GLU A 53 2.90 7.47 -1.77
N PHE A 54 1.74 7.88 -1.27
CA PHE A 54 1.08 7.28 -0.13
C PHE A 54 -0.37 6.98 -0.52
N GLU A 55 -0.84 5.79 -0.17
CA GLU A 55 -2.26 5.47 -0.17
C GLU A 55 -3.02 6.44 0.74
N LYS A 56 -4.12 7.00 0.23
CA LYS A 56 -5.02 7.84 1.01
C LYS A 56 -6.06 7.01 1.73
N VAL A 57 -6.53 7.51 2.88
CA VAL A 57 -7.59 6.85 3.65
C VAL A 57 -8.82 6.59 2.77
N GLY A 58 -9.24 5.33 2.70
CA GLY A 58 -10.41 4.91 1.93
C GLY A 58 -10.20 4.86 0.40
N GLY A 59 -8.95 4.88 -0.09
CA GLY A 59 -8.65 4.84 -1.53
C GLY A 59 -9.18 6.07 -2.28
N LYS A 60 -9.35 7.19 -1.59
CA LYS A 60 -9.86 8.44 -2.16
C LYS A 60 -8.84 9.07 -3.11
N GLU A 61 -8.89 8.68 -4.37
CA GLU A 61 -8.23 9.45 -5.42
C GLU A 61 -8.89 10.82 -5.53
N LYS A 62 -8.09 11.89 -5.54
CA LYS A 62 -8.60 13.20 -5.97
C LYS A 62 -8.92 13.03 -7.46
N LYS A 63 -10.19 12.74 -7.78
CA LYS A 63 -10.71 12.95 -9.14
C LYS A 63 -10.47 14.42 -9.45
N LYS A 64 -9.50 14.68 -10.31
CA LYS A 64 -9.24 16.02 -10.86
C LYS A 64 -10.30 16.33 -11.91
#